data_AF-A0A1B6GKS0-F1
#
_entry.id   AF-A0A1B6GKS0-F1
#
_cell.length_a   1.000
_cell.length_b   1.000
_cell.length_c   1.000
_cell.angle_alpha   90.00
_cell.angle_beta   90.00
_cell.angle_gamma   90.00
#
_symmetry.space_group_name_H-M   'P 1'
#
loop_
_entity.id
_entity.type
_entity.pdbx_description
1 polymer ?
#
loop_
_entity_poly.entity_id
_entity_poly.type
_entity_poly.pdbx_seq_one_letter_code
_entity_poly.pdbx_strand_id
1 'polypeptide(L)'
;MVFGELVQEFQGEGKSQSKKVAFHIIDAISLGEENISQLHYTERLKMCKLFAESHFKSTRMDMCRIRVKHAYYLEDINRLFQGLTVHVMKGGTHELLLKIDGLFSFQPKGVMFIKATKDPWMRHLSRKHNTCYYARPGSDSLFDKDRPAEACAPALDCVQRRLIWKWENGVGIHQEPPREGVLHKDQLVNFTLAKLGRR
;
A
#
# COMPACT_ATOMS: atom_id res chain seq x y z
N MET A 1 -18.32 -1.58 6.40
CA MET A 1 -17.25 -1.37 7.39
C MET A 1 -15.90 -1.38 6.71
N VAL A 2 -15.13 -0.31 6.90
CA VAL A 2 -13.82 -0.09 6.28
C VAL A 2 -12.72 -0.07 7.34
N PHE A 3 -11.52 -0.49 6.96
CA PHE A 3 -10.29 -0.36 7.74
C PHE A 3 -9.45 0.76 7.12
N GLY A 4 -9.06 1.75 7.92
CA GLY A 4 -8.35 2.92 7.43
C GLY A 4 -7.75 3.75 8.55
N GLU A 5 -7.20 4.91 8.18
CA GLU A 5 -6.54 5.84 9.10
C GLU A 5 -6.86 7.29 8.73
N LEU A 6 -6.83 8.18 9.72
CA LEU A 6 -6.85 9.62 9.48
C LEU A 6 -5.43 10.08 9.18
N VAL A 7 -5.26 10.72 8.02
CA VAL A 7 -3.98 11.18 7.51
C VAL A 7 -3.99 12.69 7.39
N GLN A 8 -2.92 13.32 7.87
CA GLN A 8 -2.66 14.72 7.59
C GLN A 8 -2.01 14.85 6.21
N GLU A 9 -2.75 15.44 5.27
CA GLU A 9 -2.28 15.80 3.95
C GLU A 9 -1.75 17.23 3.94
N PHE A 10 -0.72 17.45 3.14
CA PHE A 10 -0.07 18.72 2.91
C PHE A 10 -0.32 19.17 1.47
N GLN A 11 -0.51 20.46 1.29
CA GLN A 11 -0.55 21.10 -0.02
C GLN A 11 0.40 22.30 -0.01
N GLY A 12 1.29 22.37 -1.00
CA GLY A 12 2.37 23.37 -1.03
C GLY A 12 3.51 23.07 -0.06
N GLU A 13 4.46 24.01 0.04
CA GLU A 13 5.69 23.87 0.84
C GLU A 13 6.04 25.17 1.59
N GLY A 14 6.88 25.06 2.60
CA GLY A 14 7.37 26.19 3.38
C GLY A 14 6.24 27.03 3.99
N LYS A 15 6.28 28.34 3.74
CA LYS A 15 5.30 29.29 4.31
C LYS A 15 3.89 29.15 3.71
N SER A 16 3.75 28.68 2.48
CA SER A 16 2.46 28.49 1.80
C SER A 16 1.85 27.11 2.04
N GLN A 17 2.52 26.25 2.81
CA GLN A 17 2.01 24.93 3.14
C GLN A 17 0.70 25.02 3.94
N SER A 18 -0.32 24.33 3.46
CA SER A 18 -1.58 24.10 4.18
C SER A 18 -1.72 22.63 4.56
N LYS A 19 -2.51 22.35 5.61
CA LYS A 19 -2.76 21.01 6.14
C LYS A 19 -4.24 20.71 6.07
N LYS A 20 -4.60 19.49 5.67
CA LYS A 20 -5.98 18.98 5.71
C LYS A 20 -5.97 17.55 6.23
N VAL A 21 -6.99 17.20 7.02
CA VAL A 21 -7.19 15.81 7.44
C VAL A 21 -8.03 15.11 6.37
N ALA A 22 -7.59 13.92 5.97
CA ALA A 22 -8.31 13.04 5.07
C ALA A 22 -8.41 11.64 5.71
N PHE A 23 -9.47 10.90 5.40
CA PHE A 23 -9.61 9.50 5.79
C PHE A 23 -9.11 8.60 4.66
N HIS A 24 -8.05 7.85 4.93
CA HIS A 24 -7.44 6.92 3.98
C HIS A 24 -7.88 5.49 4.29
N ILE A 25 -8.70 4.92 3.41
CA ILE A 25 -9.08 3.51 3.41
C ILE A 25 -7.85 2.67 3.03
N ILE A 26 -7.60 1.64 3.83
CA ILE A 26 -6.55 0.63 3.62
C ILE A 26 -7.18 -0.68 3.11
N ASP A 27 -8.34 -1.08 3.65
CA ASP A 27 -9.10 -2.26 3.21
C ASP A 27 -10.57 -2.13 3.61
N ALA A 28 -11.44 -3.06 3.21
CA ALA A 28 -12.85 -3.05 3.58
C ALA A 28 -13.48 -4.44 3.66
N ILE A 29 -14.44 -4.59 4.56
CA ILE A 29 -15.32 -5.76 4.68
C ILE A 29 -16.63 -5.52 3.92
N SER A 30 -17.18 -4.31 4.04
CA SER A 30 -18.39 -3.90 3.34
C SER A 30 -18.41 -2.42 2.99
N LEU A 31 -19.11 -2.06 1.92
CA LEU A 31 -19.34 -0.69 1.48
C LEU A 31 -20.86 -0.50 1.37
N GLY A 32 -21.45 0.26 2.29
CA GLY A 32 -22.90 0.25 2.48
C GLY A 32 -23.39 -1.16 2.88
N GLU A 33 -24.39 -1.67 2.16
CA GLU A 33 -24.97 -3.01 2.36
C GLU A 33 -24.21 -4.11 1.60
N GLU A 34 -23.26 -3.76 0.73
CA GLU A 34 -22.53 -4.73 -0.09
C GLU A 34 -21.35 -5.34 0.68
N ASN A 35 -21.36 -6.66 0.84
CA ASN A 35 -20.24 -7.40 1.40
C ASN A 35 -19.19 -7.70 0.31
N ILE A 36 -18.00 -7.13 0.46
CA ILE A 36 -16.87 -7.32 -0.46
C ILE A 36 -15.71 -8.10 0.18
N SER A 37 -15.92 -8.61 1.39
CA SER A 37 -14.86 -9.20 2.23
C SER A 37 -14.17 -10.41 1.62
N GLN A 38 -14.85 -11.15 0.75
CA GLN A 38 -14.36 -12.37 0.09
C GLN A 38 -13.66 -12.08 -1.25
N LEU A 39 -13.74 -10.86 -1.78
CA LEU A 39 -13.01 -10.48 -2.98
C LEU A 39 -11.50 -10.46 -2.70
N HIS A 40 -10.67 -10.66 -3.72
CA HIS A 40 -9.23 -10.44 -3.58
C HIS A 40 -8.92 -9.00 -3.14
N TYR A 41 -7.83 -8.81 -2.38
CA TYR A 41 -7.43 -7.49 -1.85
C TYR A 41 -7.43 -6.37 -2.90
N THR A 42 -6.88 -6.62 -4.10
CA THR A 42 -6.88 -5.63 -5.19
C THR A 42 -8.27 -5.25 -5.68
N GLU A 43 -9.20 -6.19 -5.72
CA GLU A 43 -10.58 -5.92 -6.13
C GLU A 43 -11.32 -5.14 -5.04
N ARG A 44 -11.09 -5.46 -3.76
CA ARG A 44 -11.60 -4.64 -2.65
C ARG A 44 -11.11 -3.20 -2.72
N LEU A 45 -9.82 -2.98 -3.03
CA LEU A 45 -9.27 -1.64 -3.22
C LEU A 45 -9.91 -0.89 -4.41
N LYS A 46 -10.22 -1.58 -5.51
CA LYS A 46 -10.94 -0.98 -6.64
C LYS A 46 -12.35 -0.53 -6.22
N MET A 47 -13.09 -1.38 -5.52
CA MET A 47 -14.41 -1.03 -4.98
C MET A 47 -14.33 0.15 -4.00
N CYS A 48 -13.32 0.17 -3.13
CA CYS A 48 -13.08 1.28 -2.22
C CYS A 48 -12.79 2.60 -2.97
N LYS A 49 -12.10 2.54 -4.12
CA LYS A 49 -11.78 3.74 -4.93
C LYS A 49 -13.06 4.31 -5.53
N LEU A 50 -13.89 3.46 -6.14
CA LEU A 50 -15.20 3.86 -6.65
C LEU A 50 -16.07 4.47 -5.55
N PHE A 51 -16.05 3.86 -4.35
CA PHE A 51 -16.75 4.40 -3.19
C PHE A 51 -16.20 5.77 -2.75
N ALA A 52 -14.89 5.94 -2.67
CA ALA A 52 -14.28 7.22 -2.29
C ALA A 52 -14.58 8.33 -3.31
N GLU A 53 -14.55 7.98 -4.60
CA GLU A 53 -14.86 8.89 -5.71
C GLU A 53 -16.34 9.30 -5.71
N SER A 54 -17.27 8.37 -5.45
CA SER A 54 -18.70 8.69 -5.40
C SER A 54 -19.09 9.60 -4.23
N HIS A 55 -18.30 9.60 -3.15
CA HIS A 55 -18.49 10.49 -2.01
C HIS A 55 -17.79 11.84 -2.16
N PHE A 56 -16.93 12.01 -3.17
CA PHE A 56 -16.21 13.25 -3.39
C PHE A 56 -17.12 14.31 -4.03
N LYS A 57 -17.31 15.44 -3.32
CA LYS A 57 -18.03 16.61 -3.84
C LYS A 57 -17.08 17.80 -3.94
N SER A 58 -16.73 18.19 -5.17
CA SER A 58 -15.80 19.31 -5.44
C SER A 58 -16.27 20.65 -4.86
N THR A 59 -17.58 20.83 -4.66
CA THR A 59 -18.20 22.04 -4.13
C THR A 59 -18.23 22.13 -2.60
N ARG A 60 -17.87 21.05 -1.89
CA ARG A 60 -17.95 20.94 -0.42
C ARG A 60 -16.58 20.68 0.17
N MET A 61 -15.78 21.73 0.23
CA MET A 61 -14.40 21.68 0.76
C MET A 61 -14.33 21.50 2.28
N ASP A 62 -15.46 21.63 2.97
CA ASP A 62 -15.63 21.42 4.42
C ASP A 62 -15.69 19.94 4.80
N MET A 63 -16.00 19.05 3.85
CA MET A 63 -16.07 17.61 4.12
C MET A 63 -14.68 16.98 4.15
N CYS A 64 -14.49 16.05 5.09
CA CYS A 64 -13.29 15.22 5.15
C CYS A 64 -13.16 14.40 3.86
N ARG A 65 -12.01 14.50 3.20
CA ARG A 65 -11.78 13.77 1.94
C ARG A 65 -11.53 12.30 2.24
N ILE A 66 -12.24 11.42 1.54
CA ILE A 66 -12.01 9.98 1.60
C ILE A 66 -11.08 9.60 0.45
N ARG A 67 -10.08 8.76 0.74
CA ARG A 67 -9.12 8.24 -0.25
C ARG A 67 -8.86 6.77 0.00
N VAL A 68 -8.25 6.10 -0.96
CA VAL A 68 -7.74 4.73 -0.80
C VAL A 68 -6.24 4.75 -0.93
N LYS A 69 -5.53 4.12 0.01
CA LYS A 69 -4.08 3.99 -0.07
C LYS A 69 -3.69 3.17 -1.29
N HIS A 70 -2.64 3.61 -1.97
CA HIS A 70 -2.08 2.84 -3.07
C HIS A 70 -1.36 1.61 -2.51
N ALA A 71 -1.68 0.43 -3.04
CA ALA A 71 -0.97 -0.80 -2.73
C ALA A 71 -0.02 -1.14 -3.87
N TYR A 72 1.20 -1.51 -3.51
CA TYR A 72 2.20 -2.01 -4.43
C TYR A 72 2.31 -3.52 -4.27
N TYR A 73 2.52 -4.22 -5.38
CA TYR A 73 3.03 -5.58 -5.33
C TYR A 73 4.43 -5.58 -4.73
N LEU A 74 4.80 -6.62 -3.98
CA LEU A 74 6.10 -6.70 -3.30
C LEU A 74 7.26 -6.66 -4.31
N GLU A 75 7.02 -7.22 -5.48
CA GLU A 75 7.93 -7.21 -6.63
C GLU A 75 8.28 -5.80 -7.11
N ASP A 76 7.38 -4.84 -6.87
CA ASP A 76 7.51 -3.43 -7.27
C ASP A 76 7.84 -2.50 -6.09
N ILE A 77 8.30 -3.04 -4.96
CA ILE A 77 8.53 -2.25 -3.73
C ILE A 77 9.48 -1.08 -3.94
N ASN A 78 10.41 -1.17 -4.89
CA ASN A 78 11.32 -0.06 -5.20
C ASN A 78 10.57 1.19 -5.69
N ARG A 79 9.43 1.03 -6.37
CA ARG A 79 8.60 2.14 -6.84
C ARG A 79 8.02 2.96 -5.68
N LEU A 80 7.76 2.32 -4.53
CA LEU A 80 7.35 3.02 -3.32
C LEU A 80 8.43 4.03 -2.90
N PHE A 81 9.68 3.59 -2.81
CA PHE A 81 10.78 4.44 -2.35
C PHE A 81 11.14 5.52 -3.37
N GLN A 82 11.05 5.22 -4.67
CA GLN A 82 11.23 6.21 -5.74
C GLN A 82 10.15 7.29 -5.73
N GLY A 83 8.98 7.00 -5.16
CA GLY A 83 7.90 7.97 -5.01
C GLY A 83 8.07 8.96 -3.85
N LEU A 84 9.07 8.75 -2.97
CA LEU A 84 9.36 9.66 -1.86
C LEU A 84 10.07 10.91 -2.37
N THR A 85 9.53 12.07 -2.02
CA THR A 85 10.11 13.37 -2.35
C THR A 85 10.41 14.16 -1.09
N VAL A 86 11.52 14.88 -1.08
CA VAL A 86 11.85 15.82 0.00
C VAL A 86 10.96 17.06 -0.17
N HIS A 87 10.27 17.45 0.89
CA HIS A 87 9.49 18.69 0.96
C HIS A 87 10.00 19.58 2.09
N VAL A 88 9.97 20.89 1.88
CA VAL A 88 10.18 21.86 2.94
C VAL A 88 8.89 22.04 3.73
N MET A 89 8.90 21.71 5.01
CA MET A 89 7.75 21.86 5.90
C MET A 89 7.63 23.30 6.40
N LYS A 90 6.43 23.66 6.90
CA LYS A 90 6.24 24.91 7.61
C LYS A 90 7.13 24.92 8.87
N GLY A 91 8.13 25.79 8.89
CA GLY A 91 9.19 25.81 9.92
C GLY A 91 10.60 25.56 9.37
N GLY A 92 10.72 25.17 8.09
CA GLY A 92 12.00 25.02 7.40
C GLY A 92 12.63 23.64 7.51
N THR A 93 12.00 22.69 8.23
CA THR A 93 12.48 21.31 8.28
C THR A 93 12.21 20.59 6.96
N HIS A 94 13.08 19.64 6.60
CA HIS A 94 12.92 18.83 5.39
C HIS A 94 12.37 17.45 5.76
N GLU A 95 11.32 17.02 5.07
CA GLU A 95 10.65 15.74 5.33
C GLU A 95 10.40 14.96 4.03
N LEU A 96 10.44 13.63 4.12
CA LEU A 96 10.08 12.75 3.01
C LEU A 96 8.56 12.55 2.97
N LEU A 97 7.93 12.95 1.86
CA LEU A 97 6.49 12.81 1.64
C LEU A 97 6.21 11.94 0.40
N LEU A 98 5.03 11.31 0.40
CA LEU A 98 4.47 10.65 -0.78
C LEU A 98 3.40 11.53 -1.41
N LYS A 99 3.51 11.74 -2.73
CA LYS A 99 2.56 12.55 -3.51
C LYS A 99 1.24 11.80 -3.74
N ILE A 100 0.13 12.54 -3.67
CA ILE A 100 -1.24 12.09 -3.91
C ILE A 100 -1.87 13.01 -4.97
N ASP A 101 -2.36 12.44 -6.07
CA ASP A 101 -3.12 13.12 -7.13
C ASP A 101 -2.48 14.40 -7.67
N GLY A 102 -1.14 14.49 -7.67
CA GLY A 102 -0.44 15.66 -8.19
C GLY A 102 -0.44 16.90 -7.29
N LEU A 103 -1.33 16.97 -6.30
CA LEU A 103 -1.62 18.19 -5.53
C LEU A 103 -1.31 18.07 -4.04
N PHE A 104 -1.62 16.93 -3.44
CA PHE A 104 -1.43 16.68 -2.02
C PHE A 104 -0.23 15.77 -1.79
N SER A 105 0.27 15.76 -0.57
CA SER A 105 1.24 14.78 -0.13
C SER A 105 1.02 14.41 1.33
N PHE A 106 1.54 13.28 1.78
CA PHE A 106 1.47 12.88 3.18
C PHE A 106 2.79 12.28 3.63
N GLN A 107 3.06 12.30 4.93
CA GLN A 107 4.28 11.73 5.49
C GLN A 107 4.03 10.26 5.86
N PRO A 108 4.54 9.28 5.10
CA PRO A 108 4.50 7.89 5.53
C PRO A 108 5.38 7.68 6.77
N LYS A 109 4.97 6.71 7.61
CA LYS A 109 5.70 6.29 8.82
C LYS A 109 6.18 4.84 8.76
N GLY A 110 6.00 4.18 7.62
CA GLY A 110 6.30 2.77 7.44
C GLY A 110 5.60 2.15 6.24
N VAL A 111 5.81 0.84 6.09
CA VAL A 111 5.18 -0.01 5.07
C VAL A 111 4.34 -1.07 5.76
N MET A 112 3.11 -1.25 5.28
CA MET A 112 2.22 -2.34 5.70
C MET A 112 2.22 -3.44 4.63
N PHE A 113 2.61 -4.66 5.02
CA PHE A 113 2.56 -5.83 4.16
C PHE A 113 1.25 -6.58 4.39
N ILE A 114 0.51 -6.82 3.30
CA ILE A 114 -0.76 -7.53 3.31
C ILE A 114 -0.57 -8.89 2.64
N LYS A 115 -0.86 -9.98 3.38
CA LYS A 115 -0.91 -11.33 2.83
C LYS A 115 -2.27 -11.54 2.16
N ALA A 116 -2.35 -11.23 0.85
CA ALA A 116 -3.59 -11.32 0.08
C ALA A 116 -3.93 -12.75 -0.41
N THR A 117 -3.04 -13.71 -0.20
CA THR A 117 -3.20 -15.12 -0.61
C THR A 117 -3.49 -16.00 0.60
N LYS A 118 -4.55 -16.82 0.51
CA LYS A 118 -5.01 -17.70 1.58
C LYS A 118 -4.23 -19.01 1.61
N ASP A 119 -3.82 -19.48 2.79
CA ASP A 119 -3.19 -20.79 2.93
C ASP A 119 -4.20 -21.92 2.54
N PRO A 120 -3.76 -23.00 1.87
CA PRO A 120 -2.39 -23.38 1.51
C PRO A 120 -1.94 -22.87 0.12
N TRP A 121 -2.65 -21.92 -0.48
CA TRP A 121 -2.27 -21.34 -1.76
C TRP A 121 -1.05 -20.44 -1.63
N MET A 122 -0.24 -20.43 -2.70
CA MET A 122 0.94 -19.60 -2.84
C MET A 122 0.88 -18.84 -4.17
N ARG A 123 1.25 -17.56 -4.15
CA ARG A 123 1.41 -16.75 -5.37
C ARG A 123 2.88 -16.73 -5.76
N HIS A 124 3.16 -17.07 -7.00
CA HIS A 124 4.51 -17.12 -7.57
C HIS A 124 4.58 -16.21 -8.80
N LEU A 125 5.76 -15.65 -9.08
CA LEU A 125 6.02 -14.97 -10.34
C LEU A 125 6.62 -15.96 -11.36
N SER A 126 5.95 -16.11 -12.50
CA SER A 126 6.47 -16.89 -13.64
C SER A 126 7.55 -16.09 -14.35
N ARG A 127 8.77 -16.63 -14.42
CA ARG A 127 9.88 -16.01 -15.18
C ARG A 127 9.62 -16.02 -16.69
N LYS A 128 9.04 -17.11 -17.20
CA LYS A 128 8.76 -17.28 -18.64
C LYS A 128 7.68 -16.30 -19.13
N HIS A 129 6.65 -16.10 -18.34
CA HIS A 129 5.47 -15.34 -18.74
C HIS A 129 5.41 -13.93 -18.13
N ASN A 130 6.38 -13.59 -17.27
CA ASN A 130 6.46 -12.34 -16.50
C ASN A 130 5.11 -11.95 -15.85
N THR A 131 4.39 -12.96 -15.32
CA THR A 131 3.07 -12.82 -14.72
C THR A 131 2.92 -13.79 -13.55
N CYS A 132 2.00 -13.49 -12.64
CA CYS A 132 1.82 -14.30 -11.45
C CYS A 132 0.87 -15.48 -11.68
N TYR A 133 1.13 -16.56 -10.95
CA TYR A 133 0.27 -17.73 -10.88
C TYR A 133 0.12 -18.18 -9.43
N TYR A 134 -0.97 -18.90 -9.17
CA TYR A 134 -1.30 -19.49 -7.89
C TYR A 134 -1.11 -20.99 -7.97
N ALA A 135 -0.51 -21.56 -6.94
CA ALA A 135 -0.35 -23.00 -6.79
C ALA A 135 -0.72 -23.43 -5.38
N ARG A 136 -1.23 -24.65 -5.25
CA ARG A 136 -1.38 -25.35 -3.97
C ARG A 136 -0.91 -26.80 -4.16
N PRO A 137 -0.44 -27.48 -3.10
CA PRO A 137 -0.09 -28.90 -3.19
C PRO A 137 -1.23 -29.74 -3.78
N GLY A 138 -0.91 -30.59 -4.76
CA GLY A 138 -1.86 -31.52 -5.38
C GLY A 138 -2.84 -30.89 -6.39
N SER A 139 -2.59 -29.67 -6.87
CA SER A 139 -3.43 -28.98 -7.84
C SER A 139 -2.59 -28.35 -8.95
N ASP A 140 -3.19 -28.22 -10.13
CA ASP A 140 -2.60 -27.46 -11.23
C ASP A 140 -2.44 -25.99 -10.85
N SER A 141 -1.39 -25.37 -11.38
CA SER A 141 -1.13 -23.94 -11.24
C SER A 141 -2.05 -23.12 -12.15
N LEU A 142 -2.63 -22.04 -11.61
CA LEU A 142 -3.55 -21.16 -12.34
C LEU A 142 -2.97 -19.74 -12.40
N PHE A 143 -2.96 -19.12 -13.58
CA PHE A 143 -2.50 -17.74 -13.72
C PHE A 143 -3.44 -16.74 -13.04
N ASP A 144 -2.98 -15.52 -12.79
CA ASP A 144 -3.73 -14.48 -12.06
C ASP A 144 -5.11 -14.16 -12.67
N LYS A 145 -5.28 -14.38 -13.98
CA LYS A 145 -6.55 -14.25 -14.73
C LYS A 145 -7.57 -15.34 -14.42
N ASP A 146 -7.09 -16.54 -14.07
CA ASP A 146 -7.90 -17.74 -13.75
C ASP A 146 -7.82 -18.03 -12.25
N ARG A 147 -7.55 -16.99 -11.45
CA ARG A 147 -7.32 -17.12 -10.01
C ARG A 147 -8.55 -17.71 -9.32
N PRO A 148 -8.38 -18.80 -8.57
CA PRO A 148 -9.49 -19.41 -7.84
C PRO A 148 -9.90 -18.54 -6.65
N ALA A 149 -11.20 -18.47 -6.37
CA ALA A 149 -11.74 -17.68 -5.28
C ALA A 149 -11.18 -18.12 -3.92
N GLU A 150 -10.94 -19.43 -3.73
CA GLU A 150 -10.36 -19.96 -2.49
C GLU A 150 -8.89 -19.57 -2.25
N ALA A 151 -8.19 -19.04 -3.25
CA ALA A 151 -6.85 -18.48 -3.08
C ALA A 151 -6.86 -17.05 -2.51
N CYS A 152 -8.01 -16.37 -2.52
CA CYS A 152 -8.16 -15.02 -2.01
C CYS A 152 -8.29 -15.02 -0.49
N ALA A 153 -7.38 -14.31 0.20
CA ALA A 153 -7.52 -14.09 1.64
C ALA A 153 -8.68 -13.10 1.92
N PRO A 154 -9.61 -13.45 2.82
CA PRO A 154 -10.67 -12.54 3.25
C PRO A 154 -10.10 -11.25 3.86
N ALA A 155 -10.88 -10.17 3.83
CA ALA A 155 -10.47 -8.87 4.37
C ALA A 155 -10.00 -8.94 5.82
N LEU A 156 -10.70 -9.70 6.66
CA LEU A 156 -10.33 -9.85 8.08
C LEU A 156 -8.97 -10.54 8.24
N ASP A 157 -8.72 -11.62 7.50
CA ASP A 157 -7.45 -12.34 7.50
C ASP A 157 -6.30 -11.43 7.05
N CYS A 158 -6.50 -10.64 5.98
CA CYS A 158 -5.53 -9.67 5.49
C CYS A 158 -5.13 -8.66 6.58
N VAL A 159 -6.13 -8.08 7.27
CA VAL A 159 -5.89 -7.07 8.30
C VAL A 159 -5.24 -7.69 9.53
N GLN A 160 -5.70 -8.86 9.98
CA GLN A 160 -5.18 -9.51 11.19
C GLN A 160 -3.74 -10.00 11.02
N ARG A 161 -3.39 -10.52 9.84
CA ARG A 161 -2.06 -11.09 9.55
C ARG A 161 -1.09 -10.08 8.95
N ARG A 162 -1.45 -8.79 8.90
CA ARG A 162 -0.59 -7.74 8.34
C ARG A 162 0.71 -7.64 9.12
N LEU A 163 1.80 -7.34 8.42
CA LEU A 163 3.07 -6.95 9.04
C LEU A 163 3.27 -5.45 8.84
N ILE A 164 3.84 -4.78 9.83
CA ILE A 164 4.15 -3.35 9.74
C ILE A 164 5.64 -3.19 9.94
N TRP A 165 6.33 -2.69 8.91
CA TRP A 165 7.70 -2.23 9.00
C TRP A 165 7.70 -0.72 9.18
N LYS A 166 7.84 -0.29 10.44
CA LYS A 166 7.88 1.13 10.79
C LYS A 166 9.23 1.73 10.40
N TRP A 167 9.22 2.98 9.98
CA TRP A 167 10.44 3.72 9.64
C TRP A 167 10.98 4.38 10.89
N GLU A 168 11.94 3.71 11.51
CA GLU A 168 12.68 4.14 12.69
C GLU A 168 14.16 4.33 12.32
N ASN A 169 15.00 4.83 13.22
CA ASN A 169 16.41 5.04 12.91
C ASN A 169 17.11 3.72 12.50
N GLY A 170 17.70 3.72 11.31
CA GLY A 170 18.48 2.61 10.75
C GLY A 170 17.79 1.86 9.61
N VAL A 171 16.62 2.32 9.16
CA VAL A 171 15.89 1.70 8.03
C VAL A 171 16.42 2.14 6.66
N GLY A 172 17.27 3.16 6.59
CA GLY A 172 17.88 3.65 5.34
C GLY A 172 16.98 4.49 4.46
N ILE A 173 15.88 5.02 5.02
CA ILE A 173 14.92 5.86 4.28
C ILE A 173 15.45 7.29 4.17
N HIS A 174 16.09 7.80 5.21
CA HIS A 174 16.75 9.11 5.28
C HIS A 174 18.26 9.02 5.00
N GLN A 175 18.72 7.95 4.35
CA GLN A 175 20.13 7.68 4.03
C GLN A 175 21.02 7.43 5.27
N GLU A 176 20.42 7.04 6.39
CA GLU A 176 21.13 6.59 7.57
C GLU A 176 21.80 5.22 7.35
N PRO A 177 22.93 4.92 8.03
CA PRO A 177 23.58 3.62 7.91
C PRO A 177 22.71 2.49 8.49
N PRO A 178 22.90 1.23 8.02
CA PRO A 178 22.23 0.08 8.61
C PRO A 178 22.48 -0.05 10.11
N ARG A 179 21.42 -0.40 10.84
CA ARG A 179 21.50 -0.68 12.28
C ARG A 179 21.25 -2.16 12.55
N GLU A 180 22.02 -2.74 13.46
CA GLU A 180 21.83 -4.13 13.87
C GLU A 180 20.41 -4.37 14.39
N GLY A 181 19.81 -5.48 13.97
CA GLY A 181 18.43 -5.84 14.32
C GLY A 181 17.33 -5.07 13.57
N VAL A 182 17.69 -4.14 12.67
CA VAL A 182 16.74 -3.37 11.87
C VAL A 182 16.83 -3.78 10.41
N LEU A 183 15.69 -4.09 9.79
CA LEU A 183 15.63 -4.33 8.35
C LEU A 183 15.90 -3.01 7.62
N HIS A 184 16.98 -2.94 6.85
CA HIS A 184 17.32 -1.80 6.01
C HIS A 184 16.59 -1.87 4.65
N LYS A 185 16.25 -0.71 4.08
CA LYS A 185 15.57 -0.56 2.78
C LYS A 185 16.29 -1.34 1.69
N ASP A 186 17.61 -1.20 1.59
CA ASP A 186 18.39 -1.86 0.55
C ASP A 186 18.42 -3.39 0.72
N GLN A 187 18.36 -3.90 1.95
CA GLN A 187 18.24 -5.35 2.18
C GLN A 187 16.90 -5.87 1.65
N LEU A 188 15.81 -5.13 1.90
CA LEU A 188 14.48 -5.48 1.39
C LEU A 188 14.42 -5.42 -0.14
N VAL A 189 14.98 -4.37 -0.75
CA VAL A 189 15.05 -4.24 -2.22
C VAL A 189 15.93 -5.34 -2.84
N ASN A 190 17.09 -5.63 -2.26
CA ASN A 190 17.97 -6.68 -2.76
C ASN A 190 17.34 -8.07 -2.61
N PHE A 191 16.61 -8.31 -1.51
CA PHE A 191 15.86 -9.55 -1.32
C PHE A 191 14.82 -9.74 -2.43
N THR A 192 14.03 -8.72 -2.74
CA THR A 192 13.01 -8.83 -3.79
C THR A 192 13.66 -9.01 -5.17
N LEU A 193 14.69 -8.24 -5.52
CA LEU A 193 15.43 -8.37 -6.78
C LEU A 193 16.03 -9.79 -6.97
N ALA A 194 16.65 -10.34 -5.92
CA ALA A 194 17.20 -11.68 -5.94
C ALA A 194 16.12 -12.75 -6.17
N LYS A 195 14.94 -12.61 -5.54
CA LYS A 195 13.81 -13.53 -5.75
C LYS A 195 13.19 -13.39 -7.14
N LEU A 196 13.20 -12.21 -7.72
CA LEU A 196 12.76 -11.96 -9.09
C LEU A 196 13.74 -12.48 -10.16
N GLY A 197 14.98 -12.79 -9.78
CA GLY A 197 16.04 -13.14 -10.74
C GLY A 197 16.50 -11.94 -11.58
N ARG A 198 16.28 -10.71 -11.11
CA ARG A 198 16.78 -9.47 -11.70
C ARG A 198 18.02 -9.07 -10.91
N ARG A 199 19.20 -9.47 -11.38
CA ARG A 199 20.49 -8.96 -10.87
C ARG A 199 20.99 -7.89 -11.81
#